data_AF-A0A955W5N0-F1
#
_entry.id   AF-A0A955W5N0-F1
#
_cell.length_a   1.000
_cell.length_b   1.000
_cell.length_c   1.000
_cell.angle_alpha   90.00
_cell.angle_beta   90.00
_cell.angle_gamma   90.00
#
_symmetry.space_group_name_H-M   'P 1'
#
loop_
_entity.id
_entity.type
_entity.pdbx_description
1 polymer ?
#
loop_
_entity_poly.entity_id
_entity_poly.type
_entity_poly.pdbx_seq_one_letter_code
_entity_poly.pdbx_strand_id
1 'polypeptide(L)'
;MRQRMARGEPGQERAAWSGTAVTRVVAATLLLGALTLLACQTPPPPGPAETLRQFLRLMDESAIRSGPSGEVLTDEDALKGAYGLLSAQTQASLRERSDLAASLAGGDYQPWDVLIPGRFRLRFQPVAFDETITDGHPRRATVRVRGRAAAEVAEVPLVEEDGHWRITLDIPHAAEASF
;
A
#
# COMPACT_ATOMS: atom_id res chain seq x y z
N MET A 1 69.38 25.77 -37.36
CA MET A 1 70.71 25.15 -37.61
C MET A 1 71.49 25.13 -36.30
N ARG A 2 71.79 23.93 -35.78
CA ARG A 2 72.78 23.61 -34.72
C ARG A 2 72.54 24.19 -33.31
N GLN A 3 72.79 23.51 -32.20
CA GLN A 3 73.09 22.12 -31.88
C GLN A 3 73.16 22.04 -30.34
N ARG A 4 72.63 20.93 -29.79
CA ARG A 4 73.17 20.10 -28.69
C ARG A 4 73.54 20.77 -27.36
N MET A 5 72.84 20.39 -26.28
CA MET A 5 73.10 19.20 -25.43
C MET A 5 74.45 19.29 -24.71
N ALA A 6 74.63 18.91 -23.44
CA ALA A 6 73.79 18.44 -22.33
C ALA A 6 74.74 18.48 -21.11
N ARG A 7 74.33 19.02 -19.97
CA ARG A 7 73.94 18.27 -18.75
C ARG A 7 74.89 17.13 -18.35
N GLY A 8 75.42 17.23 -17.13
CA GLY A 8 75.91 16.12 -16.33
C GLY A 8 75.90 16.50 -14.85
N GLU A 9 74.91 16.01 -14.10
CA GLU A 9 74.95 15.89 -12.64
C GLU A 9 75.58 14.55 -12.25
N PRO A 10 76.07 14.41 -11.01
CA PRO A 10 75.55 13.30 -10.22
C PRO A 10 75.41 13.63 -8.72
N GLY A 11 74.46 12.98 -8.05
CA GLY A 11 74.43 12.99 -6.59
C GLY A 11 73.15 12.45 -5.97
N GLN A 12 72.76 11.24 -6.36
CA GLN A 12 71.56 10.54 -5.89
C GLN A 12 71.82 9.92 -4.50
N GLU A 13 71.15 10.44 -3.46
CA GLU A 13 71.07 9.79 -2.15
C GLU A 13 69.64 9.36 -1.83
N ARG A 14 69.55 8.18 -1.23
CA ARG A 14 68.38 7.29 -1.15
C ARG A 14 67.48 7.64 0.03
N ALA A 15 66.17 7.55 -0.14
CA ALA A 15 65.27 7.11 0.93
C ALA A 15 64.00 6.48 0.34
N ALA A 16 63.92 5.16 0.43
CA ALA A 16 62.74 4.36 0.10
C ALA A 16 61.79 4.33 1.30
N TRP A 17 60.56 4.84 1.16
CA TRP A 17 59.47 4.61 2.11
C TRP A 17 58.27 3.99 1.38
N SER A 18 57.92 2.81 1.88
CA SER A 18 57.02 1.78 1.35
C SER A 18 55.55 2.19 1.23
N GLY A 19 54.98 2.02 0.03
CA GLY A 19 53.61 2.38 -0.34
C GLY A 19 52.57 1.26 -0.17
N THR A 20 52.31 0.78 1.05
CA THR A 20 51.32 -0.30 1.26
C THR A 20 50.19 0.01 2.25
N ALA A 21 50.20 1.15 2.94
CA ALA A 21 49.18 1.43 3.97
C ALA A 21 47.91 2.14 3.46
N VAL A 22 47.99 2.91 2.38
CA VAL A 22 46.88 3.81 1.97
C VAL A 22 45.77 3.07 1.21
N THR A 23 46.08 1.97 0.52
CA THR A 23 45.15 1.29 -0.40
C THR A 23 44.03 0.52 0.29
N ARG A 24 44.20 0.08 1.56
CA ARG A 24 43.21 -0.76 2.26
C ARG A 24 42.04 0.03 2.87
N VAL A 25 42.24 1.31 3.20
CA VAL A 25 41.19 2.13 3.84
C VAL A 25 40.17 2.66 2.83
N VAL A 26 40.62 2.99 1.60
CA VAL A 26 39.75 3.51 0.54
C VAL A 26 38.80 2.45 -0.02
N ALA A 27 39.22 1.18 -0.07
CA ALA A 27 38.39 0.08 -0.56
C ALA A 27 37.21 -0.26 0.40
N ALA A 28 37.43 -0.13 1.71
CA ALA A 28 36.41 -0.45 2.71
C ALA A 28 35.29 0.61 2.78
N THR A 29 35.60 1.89 2.57
CA THR A 29 34.61 2.98 2.55
C THR A 29 33.76 2.98 1.27
N LEU A 30 34.32 2.60 0.12
CA LEU A 30 33.56 2.44 -1.13
C LEU A 30 32.56 1.26 -1.09
N LEU A 31 32.90 0.18 -0.37
CA LEU A 31 32.00 -0.97 -0.19
C LEU A 31 30.84 -0.67 0.77
N LEU A 32 31.04 0.16 1.81
CA LEU A 32 29.97 0.57 2.72
C LEU A 32 28.98 1.57 2.08
N GLY A 33 29.47 2.47 1.21
CA GLY A 33 28.63 3.42 0.47
C GLY A 33 27.76 2.79 -0.63
N ALA A 34 28.19 1.65 -1.18
CA ALA A 34 27.41 0.92 -2.18
C ALA A 34 26.23 0.13 -1.55
N LEU A 35 26.32 -0.26 -0.28
CA LEU A 35 25.25 -1.00 0.41
C LEU A 35 24.05 -0.13 0.80
N THR A 36 24.21 1.18 0.99
CA THR A 36 23.09 2.08 1.34
C THR A 36 22.18 2.40 0.15
N LEU A 37 22.68 2.30 -1.08
CA LEU A 37 21.90 2.56 -2.30
C LEU A 37 20.95 1.41 -2.67
N LEU A 38 21.18 0.18 -2.19
CA LEU A 38 20.27 -0.94 -2.42
C LEU A 38 19.13 -1.04 -1.39
N ALA A 39 19.16 -0.27 -0.31
CA ALA A 39 18.26 -0.43 0.84
C ALA A 39 16.92 0.34 0.74
N CYS A 40 16.71 1.15 -0.30
CA CYS A 40 15.48 1.95 -0.46
C CYS A 40 14.65 1.55 -1.68
N GLN A 41 14.51 0.24 -1.94
CA GLN A 41 13.48 -0.22 -2.88
C GLN A 41 12.19 -0.40 -2.10
N THR A 42 11.40 0.68 -1.96
CA THR A 42 10.02 0.57 -1.47
C THR A 42 9.27 -0.34 -2.44
N PRO A 43 8.64 -1.44 -1.97
CA PRO A 43 7.88 -2.30 -2.85
C PRO A 43 6.80 -1.47 -3.57
N PRO A 44 6.52 -1.78 -4.84
CA PRO A 44 5.45 -1.08 -5.56
C PRO A 44 4.13 -1.23 -4.79
N PRO A 45 3.22 -0.25 -4.90
CA PRO A 45 1.91 -0.36 -4.28
C PRO A 45 1.17 -1.62 -4.79
N PRO A 46 0.29 -2.21 -3.97
CA PRO A 46 -0.44 -3.41 -4.35
C PRO A 46 -1.31 -3.16 -5.59
N GLY A 47 -1.43 -4.19 -6.44
CA GLY A 47 -2.35 -4.17 -7.58
C GLY A 47 -3.82 -4.24 -7.17
N PRO A 48 -4.77 -4.19 -8.13
CA PRO A 48 -6.19 -4.21 -7.86
C PRO A 48 -6.64 -5.43 -7.05
N ALA A 49 -6.26 -6.64 -7.47
CA ALA A 49 -6.65 -7.86 -6.78
C ALA A 49 -6.09 -7.92 -5.35
N GLU A 50 -4.85 -7.46 -5.15
CA GLU A 50 -4.23 -7.47 -3.83
C GLU A 50 -4.84 -6.42 -2.90
N THR A 51 -5.18 -5.24 -3.41
CA THR A 51 -5.94 -4.22 -2.70
C THR A 51 -7.28 -4.78 -2.20
N LEU A 52 -8.00 -5.53 -3.06
CA LEU A 52 -9.23 -6.19 -2.66
C LEU A 52 -9.00 -7.25 -1.58
N ARG A 53 -7.98 -8.12 -1.72
CA ARG A 53 -7.65 -9.11 -0.69
C ARG A 53 -7.35 -8.45 0.65
N GLN A 54 -6.58 -7.37 0.64
CA GLN A 54 -6.26 -6.60 1.83
C GLN A 54 -7.51 -6.04 2.50
N PHE A 55 -8.44 -5.48 1.72
CA PHE A 55 -9.72 -5.00 2.23
C PHE A 55 -10.54 -6.12 2.87
N LEU A 56 -10.69 -7.26 2.19
CA LEU A 56 -11.45 -8.40 2.72
C LEU A 56 -10.85 -8.92 4.04
N ARG A 57 -9.51 -8.97 4.13
CA ARG A 57 -8.80 -9.35 5.35
C ARG A 57 -9.07 -8.37 6.49
N LEU A 58 -8.95 -7.06 6.24
CA LEU A 58 -9.18 -6.03 7.25
C LEU A 58 -10.65 -6.01 7.74
N MET A 59 -11.61 -6.28 6.85
CA MET A 59 -13.02 -6.42 7.22
C MET A 59 -13.29 -7.67 8.07
N ASP A 60 -12.55 -8.76 7.87
CA ASP A 60 -12.63 -9.96 8.72
C ASP A 60 -11.97 -9.72 10.09
N GLU A 61 -10.80 -9.06 10.11
CA GLU A 61 -10.07 -8.70 11.33
C GLU A 61 -10.85 -7.74 12.24
N SER A 62 -11.63 -6.83 11.65
CA SER A 62 -12.48 -5.89 12.38
C SER A 62 -13.76 -6.51 12.94
N ALA A 63 -14.08 -7.76 12.61
CA ALA A 63 -15.31 -8.40 13.04
C ALA A 63 -15.42 -8.50 14.57
N ILE A 64 -16.64 -8.25 15.08
CA ILE A 64 -16.96 -8.40 16.50
C ILE A 64 -16.81 -9.84 16.92
N ARG A 65 -16.00 -10.08 17.95
CA ARG A 65 -15.74 -11.41 18.51
C ARG A 65 -15.73 -11.37 20.02
N SER A 66 -16.17 -12.46 20.65
CA SER A 66 -16.16 -12.61 22.11
C SER A 66 -14.78 -13.07 22.57
N GLY A 67 -14.18 -12.32 23.49
CA GLY A 67 -12.93 -12.68 24.15
C GLY A 67 -13.10 -13.82 25.18
N PRO A 68 -11.99 -14.38 25.69
CA PRO A 68 -12.02 -15.50 26.63
C PRO A 68 -12.71 -15.17 27.96
N SER A 69 -12.80 -13.89 28.34
CA SER A 69 -13.52 -13.41 29.52
C SER A 69 -14.92 -12.83 29.21
N GLY A 70 -15.42 -13.01 27.99
CA GLY A 70 -16.75 -12.54 27.57
C GLY A 70 -16.82 -11.08 27.14
N GLU A 71 -15.68 -10.38 27.06
CA GLU A 71 -15.59 -9.04 26.50
C GLU A 71 -15.84 -9.03 24.99
N VAL A 72 -16.41 -7.93 24.49
CA VAL A 72 -16.63 -7.70 23.06
C VAL A 72 -15.36 -7.07 22.49
N LEU A 73 -14.64 -7.83 21.66
CA LEU A 73 -13.44 -7.36 20.98
C LEU A 73 -13.80 -6.90 19.56
N THR A 74 -13.33 -5.71 19.20
CA THR A 74 -13.38 -5.14 17.86
C THR A 74 -12.03 -4.51 17.55
N ASP A 75 -11.55 -4.69 16.32
CA ASP A 75 -10.31 -4.07 15.86
C ASP A 75 -10.66 -2.82 15.03
N GLU A 76 -10.67 -1.67 15.69
CA GLU A 76 -11.01 -0.39 15.07
C GLU A 76 -9.95 0.07 14.07
N ASP A 77 -8.68 -0.27 14.30
CA ASP A 77 -7.59 0.07 13.39
C ASP A 77 -7.71 -0.71 12.07
N ALA A 78 -8.10 -1.98 12.15
CA ALA A 78 -8.44 -2.77 10.97
C ALA A 78 -9.62 -2.14 10.19
N LEU A 79 -10.65 -1.66 10.89
CA LEU A 79 -11.81 -1.00 10.26
C LEU A 79 -11.43 0.31 9.57
N LYS A 80 -10.63 1.16 10.21
CA LYS A 80 -10.07 2.39 9.63
C LYS A 80 -9.19 2.08 8.42
N GLY A 81 -8.39 1.02 8.51
CA GLY A 81 -7.58 0.53 7.40
C GLY A 81 -8.43 0.12 6.20
N ALA A 82 -9.51 -0.63 6.43
CA ALA A 82 -10.45 -1.04 5.38
C ALA A 82 -11.12 0.17 4.72
N TYR A 83 -11.60 1.12 5.53
CA TYR A 83 -12.15 2.39 5.05
C TYR A 83 -11.16 3.17 4.18
N GLY A 84 -9.89 3.19 4.56
CA GLY A 84 -8.83 3.84 3.80
C GLY A 84 -8.62 3.23 2.40
N LEU A 85 -8.97 1.98 2.15
CA LEU A 85 -8.87 1.33 0.84
C LEU A 85 -10.04 1.68 -0.11
N LEU A 86 -11.06 2.39 0.37
CA LEU A 86 -12.20 2.81 -0.43
C LEU A 86 -11.88 4.07 -1.24
N SER A 87 -12.55 4.22 -2.39
CA SER A 87 -12.41 5.42 -3.23
C SER A 87 -12.88 6.67 -2.53
N ALA A 88 -12.37 7.83 -2.94
CA ALA A 88 -12.79 9.12 -2.40
C ALA A 88 -14.31 9.31 -2.49
N GLN A 89 -14.92 8.86 -3.58
CA GLN A 89 -16.37 8.86 -3.77
C GLN A 89 -17.09 7.99 -2.73
N THR A 90 -16.69 6.72 -2.59
CA THR A 90 -17.31 5.81 -1.61
C THR A 90 -17.15 6.33 -0.18
N GLN A 91 -15.98 6.88 0.16
CA GLN A 91 -15.73 7.52 1.45
C GLN A 91 -16.66 8.72 1.69
N ALA A 92 -16.92 9.54 0.66
CA ALA A 92 -17.86 10.66 0.77
C ALA A 92 -19.29 10.17 1.04
N SER A 93 -19.75 9.15 0.32
CA SER A 93 -21.06 8.54 0.56
C SER A 93 -21.19 7.96 1.98
N LEU A 94 -20.13 7.36 2.52
CA LEU A 94 -20.13 6.87 3.91
C LEU A 94 -20.18 8.01 4.93
N ARG A 95 -19.45 9.11 4.69
CA ARG A 95 -19.53 10.34 5.51
C ARG A 95 -20.94 10.92 5.56
N GLU A 96 -21.59 11.06 4.41
CA GLU A 96 -22.97 11.55 4.35
C GLU A 96 -23.91 10.68 5.19
N ARG A 97 -23.69 9.35 5.19
CA ARG A 97 -24.49 8.40 5.98
C ARG A 97 -24.16 8.46 7.47
N SER A 98 -22.89 8.66 7.86
CA SER A 98 -22.54 8.84 9.27
C SER A 98 -23.13 10.13 9.82
N ASP A 99 -23.10 11.22 9.05
CA ASP A 99 -23.69 12.51 9.42
C ASP A 99 -25.20 12.39 9.60
N LEU A 100 -25.87 11.70 8.67
CA LEU A 100 -27.30 11.42 8.78
C LEU A 100 -27.61 10.57 10.03
N ALA A 101 -26.85 9.49 10.26
CA ALA A 101 -27.03 8.63 11.44
C ALA A 101 -26.84 9.41 12.75
N ALA A 102 -25.80 10.25 12.84
CA ALA A 102 -25.55 11.12 13.98
C ALA A 102 -26.72 12.09 14.23
N SER A 103 -27.28 12.67 13.16
CA SER A 103 -28.42 13.60 13.26
C SER A 103 -29.71 12.94 13.76
N LEU A 104 -29.91 11.64 13.47
CA LEU A 104 -31.13 10.91 13.80
C LEU A 104 -31.06 10.19 15.15
N ALA A 105 -29.93 9.53 15.45
CA ALA A 105 -29.80 8.67 16.63
C ALA A 105 -29.21 9.41 17.84
N GLY A 106 -28.55 10.55 17.62
CA GLY A 106 -27.77 11.25 18.65
C GLY A 106 -26.50 10.48 18.99
N GLY A 107 -25.34 11.01 18.63
CA GLY A 107 -24.05 10.38 18.90
C GLY A 107 -22.97 10.84 17.93
N ASP A 108 -21.72 10.55 18.25
CA ASP A 108 -20.61 10.70 17.32
C ASP A 108 -20.49 9.39 16.53
N TYR A 109 -20.75 9.48 15.22
CA TYR A 109 -20.60 8.37 14.28
C TYR A 109 -19.52 8.73 13.30
N GLN A 110 -18.46 7.94 13.27
CA GLN A 110 -17.41 8.11 12.29
C GLN A 110 -17.80 7.42 10.97
N PRO A 111 -17.25 7.84 9.83
CA PRO A 111 -17.61 7.28 8.53
C PRO A 111 -17.34 5.77 8.42
N TRP A 112 -16.30 5.29 9.10
CA TRP A 112 -15.99 3.86 9.17
C TRP A 112 -16.94 3.08 10.08
N ASP A 113 -17.63 3.72 11.03
CA ASP A 113 -18.63 3.04 11.89
C ASP A 113 -19.86 2.59 11.09
N VAL A 114 -20.09 3.20 9.92
CA VAL A 114 -21.12 2.80 8.96
C VAL A 114 -20.77 1.48 8.26
N LEU A 115 -19.48 1.09 8.23
CA LEU A 115 -19.04 -0.24 7.83
C LEU A 115 -19.31 -1.22 8.98
N ILE A 116 -20.59 -1.51 9.26
CA ILE A 116 -21.01 -2.19 10.50
C ILE A 116 -20.22 -3.50 10.73
N PRO A 117 -19.35 -3.55 11.76
CA PRO A 117 -18.60 -4.74 12.11
C PRO A 117 -19.52 -5.93 12.39
N GLY A 118 -19.19 -7.11 11.84
CA GLY A 118 -20.00 -8.33 12.00
C GLY A 118 -21.27 -8.44 11.13
N ARG A 119 -21.68 -7.37 10.43
CA ARG A 119 -22.67 -7.46 9.33
C ARG A 119 -22.05 -7.67 7.97
N PHE A 120 -20.75 -7.43 7.84
CA PHE A 120 -19.99 -7.85 6.68
C PHE A 120 -20.00 -9.37 6.58
N ARG A 121 -20.61 -9.90 5.52
CA ARG A 121 -20.63 -11.34 5.22
C ARG A 121 -20.36 -11.54 3.75
N LEU A 122 -19.36 -12.36 3.45
CA LEU A 122 -19.13 -12.80 2.09
C LEU A 122 -20.25 -13.75 1.66
N ARG A 123 -20.80 -13.51 0.47
CA ARG A 123 -21.88 -14.36 -0.10
C ARG A 123 -21.38 -15.77 -0.41
N PHE A 124 -20.08 -15.91 -0.65
CA PHE A 124 -19.36 -17.15 -0.89
C PHE A 124 -17.90 -16.96 -0.49
N GLN A 125 -17.16 -18.04 -0.27
CA GLN A 125 -15.73 -17.99 0.02
C GLN A 125 -14.94 -17.70 -1.26
N PRO A 126 -14.17 -16.61 -1.36
CA PRO A 126 -13.28 -16.36 -2.49
C PRO A 126 -12.20 -17.43 -2.60
N VAL A 127 -11.96 -17.92 -3.82
CA VAL A 127 -10.87 -18.86 -4.15
C VAL A 127 -9.94 -18.34 -5.24
N ALA A 128 -10.42 -17.43 -6.09
CA ALA A 128 -9.62 -16.82 -7.14
C ALA A 128 -10.04 -15.36 -7.38
N PHE A 129 -9.08 -14.56 -7.84
CA PHE A 129 -9.24 -13.15 -8.16
C PHE A 129 -8.55 -12.91 -9.51
N ASP A 130 -9.34 -12.57 -10.52
CA ASP A 130 -8.85 -12.21 -11.84
C ASP A 130 -9.05 -10.70 -12.02
N GLU A 131 -8.01 -9.98 -12.41
CA GLU A 131 -8.07 -8.53 -12.60
C GLU A 131 -8.02 -8.16 -14.09
N THR A 132 -8.91 -7.25 -14.47
CA THR A 132 -8.90 -6.60 -15.78
C THR A 132 -8.68 -5.12 -15.56
N ILE A 133 -7.56 -4.60 -16.03
CA ILE A 133 -7.24 -3.17 -15.97
C ILE A 133 -7.64 -2.52 -17.29
N THR A 134 -8.37 -1.43 -17.19
CA THR A 134 -8.71 -0.55 -18.30
C THR A 134 -7.90 0.73 -18.16
N ASP A 135 -7.00 0.95 -19.11
CA ASP A 135 -6.22 2.18 -19.16
C ASP A 135 -7.12 3.39 -19.43
N GLY A 136 -6.81 4.52 -18.79
CA GLY A 136 -7.66 5.70 -18.75
C GLY A 136 -7.11 6.72 -17.75
N HIS A 137 -7.76 7.88 -17.63
CA HIS A 137 -7.40 8.92 -16.66
C HIS A 137 -8.67 9.36 -15.92
N PRO A 138 -8.98 8.81 -14.73
CA PRO A 138 -8.17 7.82 -13.99
C PRO A 138 -8.23 6.42 -14.60
N ARG A 139 -7.20 5.59 -14.32
CA ARG A 139 -7.19 4.17 -14.66
C ARG A 139 -8.24 3.45 -13.82
N ARG A 140 -8.85 2.42 -14.38
CA ARG A 140 -9.91 1.64 -13.73
C ARG A 140 -9.58 0.18 -13.80
N ALA A 141 -10.08 -0.59 -12.85
CA ALA A 141 -9.96 -2.04 -12.88
C ALA A 141 -11.27 -2.67 -12.43
N THR A 142 -11.53 -3.88 -12.93
CA THR A 142 -12.55 -4.77 -12.38
C THR A 142 -11.86 -6.02 -11.89
N VAL A 143 -12.04 -6.34 -10.61
CA VAL A 143 -11.59 -7.61 -10.04
C VAL A 143 -12.77 -8.56 -10.01
N ARG A 144 -12.66 -9.64 -10.78
CA ARG A 144 -13.60 -10.75 -10.78
C ARG A 144 -13.20 -11.75 -9.71
N VAL A 145 -14.01 -11.85 -8.66
CA VAL A 145 -13.85 -12.79 -7.56
C VAL A 145 -14.65 -14.05 -7.86
N ARG A 146 -14.03 -15.22 -7.77
CA ARG A 146 -14.68 -16.53 -7.97
C ARG A 146 -14.68 -17.35 -6.68
N GLY A 147 -15.76 -18.08 -6.45
CA GLY A 147 -15.89 -19.09 -5.39
C GLY A 147 -15.65 -20.51 -5.89
N ARG A 148 -16.04 -21.50 -5.08
CA ARG A 148 -15.86 -22.92 -5.40
C ARG A 148 -16.88 -23.39 -6.44
N ALA A 149 -18.12 -22.90 -6.37
CA ALA A 149 -19.14 -23.24 -7.35
C ALA A 149 -19.06 -22.29 -8.55
N ALA A 150 -19.40 -22.79 -9.75
CA ALA A 150 -19.32 -21.98 -10.98
C ALA A 150 -20.22 -20.73 -10.97
N ALA A 151 -21.32 -20.77 -10.21
CA ALA A 151 -22.23 -19.62 -10.04
C ALA A 151 -21.74 -18.59 -9.01
N GLU A 152 -20.70 -18.91 -8.22
CA GLU A 152 -20.13 -18.01 -7.23
C GLU A 152 -19.16 -17.04 -7.91
N VAL A 153 -19.69 -15.93 -8.41
CA VAL A 153 -18.91 -14.87 -9.07
C VAL A 153 -19.37 -13.51 -8.55
N ALA A 154 -18.42 -12.62 -8.29
CA ALA A 154 -18.67 -11.22 -8.03
C ALA A 154 -17.67 -10.36 -8.81
N GLU A 155 -18.09 -9.18 -9.26
CA GLU A 155 -17.22 -8.21 -9.92
C GLU A 155 -17.15 -6.95 -9.05
N VAL A 156 -15.92 -6.56 -8.69
CA VAL A 156 -15.66 -5.42 -7.82
C VAL A 156 -14.92 -4.36 -8.61
N PRO A 157 -15.49 -3.17 -8.80
CA PRO A 157 -14.82 -2.08 -9.48
C PRO A 157 -13.80 -1.40 -8.57
N LEU A 158 -12.67 -1.01 -9.17
CA LEU A 158 -11.64 -0.18 -8.55
C LEU A 158 -11.26 0.97 -9.49
N VAL A 159 -10.77 2.05 -8.89
CA VAL A 159 -10.21 3.22 -9.57
C VAL A 159 -8.83 3.53 -9.00
N GLU A 160 -7.91 3.97 -9.85
CA GLU A 160 -6.60 4.45 -9.40
C GLU A 160 -6.71 5.92 -8.97
N GLU A 161 -6.44 6.19 -7.70
CA GLU A 161 -6.43 7.53 -7.10
C GLU A 161 -5.07 7.73 -6.40
N ASP A 162 -4.37 8.82 -6.75
CA ASP A 162 -3.06 9.16 -6.19
C ASP A 162 -2.01 8.02 -6.27
N GLY A 163 -2.06 7.22 -7.33
CA GLY A 163 -1.16 6.06 -7.53
C GLY A 163 -1.52 4.82 -6.70
N HIS A 164 -2.70 4.81 -6.07
CA HIS A 164 -3.22 3.69 -5.30
C HIS A 164 -4.54 3.21 -5.88
N TRP A 165 -4.71 1.88 -5.96
CA TRP A 165 -6.02 1.31 -6.26
C TRP A 165 -6.97 1.51 -5.09
N ARG A 166 -8.19 1.95 -5.39
CA ARG A 166 -9.25 2.17 -4.41
C ARG A 166 -10.52 1.45 -4.83
N ILE A 167 -11.19 0.84 -3.85
CA ILE A 167 -12.39 0.05 -4.07
C ILE A 167 -13.59 1.00 -4.19
N THR A 168 -14.36 0.84 -5.25
CA THR A 168 -15.63 1.54 -5.42
C THR A 168 -16.75 0.63 -4.95
N LEU A 169 -17.43 1.04 -3.87
CA LEU A 169 -18.66 0.41 -3.44
C LEU A 169 -19.84 1.21 -3.99
N ASP A 170 -20.81 0.50 -4.56
CA ASP A 170 -22.09 1.09 -4.94
C ASP A 170 -22.94 1.28 -3.68
N ILE A 171 -22.84 2.47 -3.09
CA ILE A 171 -23.58 2.86 -1.89
C ILE A 171 -24.59 3.93 -2.33
N PRO A 172 -25.91 3.66 -2.19
CA PRO A 172 -26.92 4.66 -2.49
C PRO A 172 -26.69 5.95 -1.69
N HIS A 173 -26.96 7.10 -2.31
CA HIS A 173 -26.87 8.38 -1.62
C HIS A 173 -27.87 8.42 -0.46
N ALA A 174 -27.46 9.05 0.65
CA ALA A 174 -28.27 9.10 1.87
C ALA A 174 -29.65 9.78 1.63
N ALA A 175 -29.72 10.73 0.69
CA ALA A 175 -30.95 11.46 0.34
C ALA A 175 -31.97 10.64 -0.48
N GLU A 176 -31.53 9.59 -1.18
CA GLU A 176 -32.41 8.76 -2.01
C GLU A 176 -33.14 7.68 -1.18
N ALA A 177 -32.66 7.40 0.02
CA ALA A 177 -33.31 6.51 0.99
C ALA A 177 -34.44 7.25 1.74
N SER A 178 -35.43 7.74 1.01
CA SER A 178 -36.71 8.14 1.61
C SER A 178 -37.45 6.86 2.01
N PHE A 179 -37.55 6.64 3.33
CA PHE A 179 -38.40 5.60 3.92
C PHE A 179 -39.85 6.10 4.08
#